data_AF-A0A1M5DJW8-F1
#
_entry.id   AF-A0A1M5DJW8-F1
#
_cell.length_a   1.000
_cell.length_b   1.000
_cell.length_c   1.000
_cell.angle_alpha   90.00
_cell.angle_beta   90.00
_cell.angle_gamma   90.00
#
_symmetry.space_group_name_H-M   'P 1'
#
loop_
_entity.id
_entity.type
_entity.pdbx_description
1 polymer ?
#
loop_
_entity_poly.entity_id
_entity_poly.type
_entity_poly.pdbx_seq_one_letter_code
_entity_poly.pdbx_strand_id
1 'polypeptide(L)' 'MAPESPSWTSLLGMGAVIAAQLAVGVALGLLLDSQLSTSPIFVLAGIAVGLAGGVVYAVTEFRKYLRNGQQ' A
#
# COMPACT_ATOMS: atom_id res chain seq x y z
N MET A 1 25.97 -1.00 18.63
CA MET A 1 25.34 -1.79 17.57
C MET A 1 24.87 -0.80 16.51
N ALA A 2 25.37 -0.90 15.26
CA ALA A 2 24.88 -0.03 14.19
C ALA A 2 23.42 -0.42 13.88
N PRO A 3 22.52 0.54 13.59
CA PRO A 3 21.15 0.19 13.22
C PRO A 3 21.19 -0.76 12.02
N GLU A 4 20.54 -1.92 12.13
CA GLU A 4 20.33 -2.82 10.98
C GLU A 4 19.57 -2.05 9.91
N SER A 5 20.25 -1.72 8.82
CA SER A 5 19.62 -1.07 7.67
C SER A 5 18.68 -2.07 6.98
N PRO A 6 17.46 -1.66 6.57
CA PRO A 6 16.55 -2.55 5.88
C PRO A 6 17.21 -3.13 4.62
N SER A 7 17.10 -4.44 4.44
CA SER A 7 17.65 -5.12 3.27
C SER A 7 16.93 -4.66 2.00
N TRP A 8 17.64 -4.66 0.87
CA TRP A 8 17.06 -4.31 -0.44
C TRP A 8 15.85 -5.18 -0.80
N THR A 9 15.85 -6.45 -0.41
CA THR A 9 14.72 -7.36 -0.62
C THR A 9 13.50 -6.97 0.23
N SER A 10 13.69 -6.53 1.47
CA SER A 10 12.61 -6.02 2.31
C SER A 10 11.99 -4.74 1.72
N LEU A 11 12.83 -3.82 1.21
CA LEU A 11 12.35 -2.59 0.56
C LEU A 11 11.52 -2.89 -0.69
N LEU A 12 11.99 -3.81 -1.54
CA LEU A 12 11.24 -4.25 -2.72
C LEU A 12 9.93 -4.95 -2.34
N GLY A 13 9.95 -5.80 -1.32
CA GLY A 13 8.74 -6.45 -0.80
C GLY A 13 7.72 -5.43 -0.30
N MET A 14 8.15 -4.40 0.43
CA MET A 14 7.27 -3.31 0.86
C MET A 14 6.67 -2.55 -0.32
N GLY A 15 7.49 -2.21 -1.33
CA GLY A 15 7.01 -1.57 -2.56
C GLY A 15 5.98 -2.42 -3.31
N ALA A 16 6.20 -3.72 -3.40
CA ALA A 16 5.28 -4.66 -4.04
C ALA A 16 3.93 -4.73 -3.32
N VAL A 17 3.91 -4.75 -1.99
CA VAL A 17 2.66 -4.74 -1.21
C VAL A 17 1.88 -3.44 -1.43
N ILE A 18 2.56 -2.29 -1.41
CA ILE A 18 1.92 -0.99 -1.66
C ILE A 18 1.33 -0.93 -3.08
N ALA A 19 2.10 -1.38 -4.08
CA ALA A 19 1.63 -1.45 -5.46
C ALA A 19 0.43 -2.40 -5.61
N ALA A 20 0.44 -3.54 -4.92
CA ALA A 20 -0.66 -4.49 -4.93
C ALA A 20 -1.93 -3.90 -4.30
N GLN A 21 -1.82 -3.18 -3.17
CA GLN A 21 -2.97 -2.51 -2.55
C GLN A 21 -3.61 -1.50 -3.49
N LEU A 22 -2.79 -0.70 -4.19
CA LEU A 22 -3.29 0.26 -5.18
C LEU A 22 -3.93 -0.45 -6.38
N ALA A 23 -3.25 -1.46 -6.93
CA ALA A 23 -3.74 -2.22 -8.08
C ALA A 23 -5.09 -2.89 -7.80
N VAL A 24 -5.26 -3.49 -6.61
CA VAL A 24 -6.53 -4.08 -6.18
C VAL A 24 -7.62 -3.01 -6.05
N GLY A 25 -7.32 -1.87 -5.42
CA GLY A 25 -8.28 -0.77 -5.31
C GLY A 25 -8.75 -0.24 -6.67
N VAL A 26 -7.82 -0.05 -7.60
CA VAL A 26 -8.12 0.37 -8.98
C VAL A 26 -8.93 -0.69 -9.72
N ALA A 27 -8.53 -1.97 -9.65
CA ALA A 27 -9.21 -3.05 -10.35
C ALA A 27 -10.65 -3.22 -9.87
N LEU A 28 -10.88 -3.15 -8.56
CA LEU A 28 -12.23 -3.19 -7.98
C LEU A 28 -13.05 -1.96 -8.40
N GLY A 29 -12.44 -0.78 -8.38
CA GLY A 29 -13.09 0.45 -8.83
C GLY A 29 -13.51 0.39 -10.30
N LEU A 30 -12.63 -0.10 -11.18
CA LEU A 30 -12.91 -0.28 -12.60
C LEU A 30 -14.06 -1.29 -12.82
N LEU A 31 -14.04 -2.40 -12.09
CA LEU A 31 -15.10 -3.40 -12.17
C LEU A 31 -16.45 -2.81 -11.75
N LEU A 32 -16.48 -2.06 -10.64
CA LEU A 32 -17.69 -1.40 -10.14
C LEU A 32 -18.20 -0.32 -11.11
N ASP A 33 -17.32 0.57 -11.59
CA ASP A 33 -17.69 1.62 -12.54
C ASP A 33 -18.22 1.03 -13.85
N SER A 34 -17.62 -0.08 -14.33
CA SER A 34 -18.08 -0.76 -15.55
C SER A 34 -19.47 -1.39 -15.43
N GLN A 35 -19.80 -1.92 -14.25
CA GLN A 35 -21.09 -2.57 -13.99
C GLN A 35 -22.21 -1.56 -13.73
N LEU A 36 -21.90 -0.40 -13.14
CA LEU A 36 -22.89 0.60 -12.72
C LEU A 36 -23.05 1.75 -13.73
N SER A 37 -22.27 1.77 -14.82
CA SER A 37 -22.25 2.87 -15.80
C SER A 37 -22.04 4.24 -15.14
N THR A 38 -21.33 4.27 -14.02
CA THR A 38 -21.02 5.50 -13.28
C THR A 38 -19.86 6.21 -13.96
N SER A 39 -19.80 7.54 -13.82
CA SER A 39 -18.53 8.26 -13.99
C SER A 39 -17.48 7.65 -13.05
N PRO A 40 -16.16 7.81 -13.30
CA PRO A 40 -15.09 6.99 -12.70
C PRO A 40 -14.85 7.26 -11.19
N ILE A 41 -15.92 7.24 -10.40
CA ILE A 41 -15.99 7.60 -8.99
C ILE A 41 -15.47 6.42 -8.17
N PHE A 42 -15.83 5.17 -8.53
CA PHE A 42 -15.35 4.01 -7.78
C PHE A 42 -13.87 3.77 -8.00
N VAL A 43 -13.33 4.05 -9.19
CA VAL A 43 -11.88 4.09 -9.44
C VAL A 43 -11.20 5.13 -8.57
N LEU A 44 -11.71 6.36 -8.52
CA LEU A 44 -11.12 7.43 -7.71
C LEU A 44 -11.15 7.09 -6.21
N ALA A 45 -12.27 6.55 -5.72
CA ALA A 45 -12.38 6.06 -4.35
C ALA A 45 -11.42 4.89 -4.09
N GLY A 46 -11.32 3.95 -5.02
CA GLY A 46 -10.39 2.82 -4.96
C GLY A 46 -8.93 3.25 -4.89
N ILE A 47 -8.54 4.27 -5.66
CA ILE A 47 -7.20 4.89 -5.60
C ILE A 47 -6.98 5.53 -4.23
N ALA A 48 -7.93 6.33 -3.75
CA ALA A 48 -7.81 7.01 -2.46
C ALA A 48 -7.63 6.01 -1.31
N VAL A 49 -8.43 4.93 -1.30
CA VAL A 49 -8.32 3.85 -0.30
C VAL A 49 -7.02 3.06 -0.47
N GLY A 50 -6.62 2.73 -1.70
CA GLY A 50 -5.36 2.02 -1.96
C GLY A 50 -4.13 2.81 -1.51
N LEU A 51 -4.10 4.12 -1.77
CA LEU A 51 -3.04 5.02 -1.30
C LEU A 51 -3.03 5.15 0.21
N ALA A 52 -4.19 5.38 0.84
CA ALA A 52 -4.29 5.44 2.29
C ALA A 52 -3.81 4.13 2.95
N GLY A 53 -4.21 2.98 2.40
CA GLY A 53 -3.76 1.66 2.84
C GLY A 53 -2.25 1.47 2.70
N GLY A 54 -1.67 1.89 1.57
CA GLY A 54 -0.22 1.83 1.34
C GLY A 54 0.57 2.72 2.30
N VAL A 55 0.08 3.92 2.60
CA VAL A 55 0.69 4.82 3.60
C VAL A 55 0.63 4.20 4.99
N VAL A 56 -0.54 3.70 5.40
CA VAL A 56 -0.69 3.02 6.70
C VAL A 56 0.25 1.83 6.80
N TYR A 57 0.30 0.98 5.77
CA TYR A 57 1.21 -0.16 5.71
C TYR A 57 2.67 0.28 5.87
N ALA A 58 3.13 1.23 5.05
CA ALA A 58 4.50 1.74 5.10
C ALA A 58 4.84 2.27 6.51
N VAL A 59 3.97 3.09 7.10
CA VAL A 59 4.17 3.64 8.45
C VAL A 59 4.22 2.53 9.50
N THR A 60 3.34 1.53 9.43
CA THR A 60 3.36 0.42 10.39
C THR A 60 4.63 -0.39 10.29
N GLU A 61 5.13 -0.63 9.09
CA GLU A 61 6.33 -1.42 8.88
C GLU A 61 7.58 -0.66 9.33
N PHE A 62 7.70 0.62 9.00
CA PHE A 62 8.74 1.50 9.55
C PHE A 62 8.72 1.56 11.07
N ARG A 63 7.54 1.65 11.69
CA ARG A 63 7.40 1.63 13.16
C ARG A 63 7.87 0.31 13.77
N LYS A 64 7.61 -0.83 13.12
CA LYS A 64 8.12 -2.14 13.58
C LYS A 64 9.64 -2.18 13.54
N TYR A 65 10.27 -1.71 12.46
CA TYR A 65 11.73 -1.64 12.36
C TYR A 65 12.34 -0.78 13.48
N LEU A 66 11.77 0.39 13.75
CA LEU A 66 12.24 1.28 14.83
C LEU A 66 12.06 0.68 16.22
N ARG A 67 10.98 -0.09 16.44
CA ARG A 67 10.71 -0.73 17.74
C ARG A 67 11.59 -1.96 17.98
N ASN A 68 11.86 -2.75 16.93
CA ASN A 68 12.60 -4.00 17.05
C ASN A 68 14.13 -3.80 17.02
N GLY A 69 14.63 -2.72 16.42
CA GLY A 69 16.07 -2.35 16.46
C GLY A 69 16.55 -1.80 17.81
N GLN A 70 15.74 -1.86 18.87
CA GLN A 70 16.08 -1.47 20.25
C GLN A 70 16.23 -2.69 21.19
N GLN A 71 16.10 -3.93 20.69
CA GLN A 71 16.34 -5.16 21.44
C GLN A 71 17.70 -5.77 21.10
#